data_AF-A0A528XI05-F1
#
_entry.id   AF-A0A528XI05-F1
#
_cell.length_a   1.000
_cell.length_b   1.000
_cell.length_c   1.000
_cell.angle_alpha   90.00
_cell.angle_beta   90.00
_cell.angle_gamma   90.00
#
_symmetry.space_group_name_H-M   'P 1'
#
loop_
_entity.id
_entity.type
_entity.pdbx_description
1 polymer ?
#
loop_
_entity_poly.entity_id
_entity_poly.type
_entity_poly.pdbx_seq_one_letter_code
_entity_poly.pdbx_strand_id
1 'polypeptide(L)' 'MPNLAFAGLVDGGWRDLAFEPFRHGVAVHWLLKGGPVEPSVAVL' A
#
# COMPACT_ATOMS: atom_id res chain seq x y z
N MET A 1 5.35 14.57 -11.56
CA MET A 1 5.02 13.41 -10.70
C MET A 1 6.06 12.34 -10.97
N PRO A 2 6.73 11.80 -9.95
CA PRO A 2 7.67 10.70 -10.19
C PRO A 2 6.90 9.50 -10.75
N ASN A 3 7.53 8.76 -11.64
CA ASN A 3 6.97 7.53 -12.20
C ASN A 3 6.86 6.50 -11.06
N LEU A 4 5.64 6.15 -10.66
CA LEU A 4 5.34 5.21 -9.55
C LEU A 4 5.22 3.76 -10.05
N ALA A 5 5.96 3.40 -11.11
CA ALA A 5 6.00 2.03 -11.59
C ALA A 5 6.92 1.20 -10.69
N PHE A 6 6.32 0.42 -9.78
CA PHE A 6 7.04 -0.53 -8.94
C PHE A 6 7.13 -1.89 -9.64
N ALA A 7 8.34 -2.39 -9.83
CA ALA A 7 8.57 -3.70 -10.43
C ALA A 7 8.02 -4.82 -9.55
N GLY A 8 7.40 -5.84 -10.16
CA GLY A 8 6.90 -7.02 -9.44
C GLY A 8 5.74 -6.73 -8.48
N LEU A 9 5.03 -5.61 -8.64
CA LEU A 9 3.95 -5.21 -7.72
C LEU A 9 2.87 -6.29 -7.59
N VAL A 10 2.44 -6.90 -8.70
CA VAL A 10 1.43 -7.97 -8.68
C VAL A 10 1.98 -9.35 -8.30
N ASP A 11 3.30 -9.52 -8.38
CA ASP A 11 4.00 -10.76 -8.03
C ASP A 11 4.39 -10.82 -6.54
N GLY A 12 3.92 -9.85 -5.74
CA GLY A 12 4.13 -9.80 -4.30
C GLY A 12 5.13 -8.76 -3.81
N GLY A 13 5.76 -7.99 -4.71
CA GLY A 13 6.68 -6.91 -4.35
C GLY A 13 6.02 -5.79 -3.53
N TRP A 14 4.68 -5.72 -3.50
CA TRP A 14 3.93 -4.81 -2.63
C TRP A 14 4.19 -5.03 -1.12
N ARG A 15 4.60 -6.25 -0.72
CA ARG A 15 4.83 -6.61 0.70
C ARG A 15 6.01 -5.87 1.31
N ASP A 16 6.99 -5.52 0.49
CA ASP A 16 8.22 -4.85 0.93
C ASP A 16 8.15 -3.32 0.80
N LEU A 17 7.04 -2.78 0.29
CA LEU A 17 6.86 -1.35 0.15
C LEU A 17 6.58 -0.70 1.50
N ALA A 18 7.30 0.38 1.80
CA ALA A 18 6.97 1.24 2.92
C ALA A 18 5.60 1.87 2.68
N PHE A 19 4.70 1.69 3.64
CA PHE A 19 3.38 2.31 3.58
C PHE A 19 3.49 3.78 3.97
N GLU A 20 3.24 4.68 3.01
CA GLU A 20 3.17 6.12 3.23
C GLU A 20 1.87 6.70 2.66
N PRO A 21 1.29 7.73 3.30
CA PRO A 21 0.14 8.43 2.75
C PRO A 21 0.44 8.98 1.34
N PHE A 22 -0.43 8.66 0.38
CA PHE A 22 -0.26 9.07 -1.03
C PHE A 22 -0.14 10.61 -1.19
N ARG A 23 -0.80 11.38 -0.34
CA ARG A 23 -0.73 12.84 -0.30
C ARG A 23 -0.78 13.33 1.14
N HIS A 24 -0.03 14.39 1.44
CA HIS A 24 -0.10 15.05 2.73
C HIS A 24 -1.53 15.52 3.05
N GLY A 25 -2.03 15.20 4.24
CA GLY A 25 -3.39 15.50 4.67
C GLY A 25 -4.46 14.49 4.25
N VAL A 26 -4.11 13.44 3.49
CA VAL A 26 -5.01 12.30 3.23
C VAL A 26 -4.74 11.22 4.27
N ALA A 27 -5.75 10.90 5.08
CA ALA A 27 -5.68 9.87 6.11
C ALA A 27 -6.24 8.56 5.58
N VAL A 28 -5.45 7.49 5.68
CA VAL A 28 -5.91 6.14 5.33
C VAL A 28 -6.68 5.54 6.49
N HIS A 29 -7.87 5.01 6.23
CA HIS A 29 -8.64 4.25 7.21
C HIS A 29 -8.67 2.77 6.83
N TRP A 30 -8.17 1.92 7.73
CA TRP A 30 -8.15 0.48 7.54
C TRP A 30 -9.55 -0.10 7.61
N LEU A 31 -9.99 -0.76 6.55
CA LEU A 31 -11.22 -1.55 6.52
C LEU A 31 -10.97 -2.97 7.02
N LEU A 32 -9.82 -3.54 6.64
CA LEU A 32 -9.37 -4.86 7.08
C LEU A 32 -7.84 -4.85 7.19
N LYS A 33 -7.31 -5.24 8.34
CA LYS A 33 -5.87 -5.47 8.52
C LYS A 33 -5.56 -6.94 8.28
N GLY A 34 -4.75 -7.21 7.25
CA GLY A 34 -4.24 -8.56 6.97
C GLY A 34 -3.13 -8.97 7.95
N GLY A 35 -2.87 -10.27 8.02
CA GLY A 35 -1.72 -10.84 8.72
C GLY A 35 -0.39 -10.76 7.93
N PRO A 36 0.69 -11.41 8.42
CA PRO A 36 2.04 -11.29 7.86
C PRO A 36 2.19 -11.64 6.37
N VAL A 37 1.25 -12.41 5.82
CA VAL A 37 1.27 -12.85 4.42
C VAL A 37 0.03 -12.40 3.64
N GLU A 38 -0.94 -11.78 4.33
CA GLU A 38 -2.25 -11.42 3.79
C GLU A 38 -2.32 -9.92 3.47
N PRO A 39 -3.00 -9.53 2.39
CA PRO A 39 -3.18 -8.12 2.07
C PRO A 39 -4.10 -7.43 3.07
N SER A 40 -3.80 -6.17 3.37
CA SER A 40 -4.72 -5.27 4.07
C SER A 40 -5.57 -4.48 3.07
N VAL A 41 -6.80 -4.15 3.47
CA VAL A 41 -7.73 -3.34 2.68
C VAL A 41 -7.96 -2.02 3.41
N ALA A 42 -7.84 -0.92 2.69
CA ALA A 42 -8.05 0.40 3.25
C ALA A 42 -8.81 1.31 2.27
N VAL A 43 -9.42 2.35 2.80
CA VAL A 43 -10.01 3.44 2.04
C VAL A 43 -9.17 4.71 2.23
N LEU A 44 -9.03 5.46 1.13
CA LEU A 44 -8.29 6.72 1.02
C LEU A 44 -9.26 7.90 0.89
#